data_AF-I0HI08-F1
#
_entry.id   AF-I0HI08-F1
#
_cell.length_a   1.000
_cell.length_b   1.000
_cell.length_c   1.000
_cell.angle_alpha   90.00
_cell.angle_beta   90.00
_cell.angle_gamma   90.00
#
_symmetry.space_group_name_H-M   'P 1'
#
loop_
_entity.id
_entity.type
_entity.pdbx_description
1 polymer ?
#
loop_
_entity_poly.entity_id
_entity_poly.type
_entity_poly.pdbx_seq_one_letter_code
_entity_poly.pdbx_strand_id
1 'polypeptide(L)'
;MGGAHRGEDPWAAWPSIPAVLRVMAGWFLVGIGALNLAVEVDGGLTGQYLIFHVALLAGGVLLLARHRIRPSRAGYLVSGLLALAGMAVATVPATTRCCLADHPQRRGYPFPFLGTGDGVHVDPEYLAADLVFWACAGLLVLTVLTVIEQRLPERRTPVDLGAYTGRHAEPRAMAATGDRSGENVGGLP
;
A
#
# COMPACT_ATOMS: atom_id res chain seq x y z
N MET A 1 39.69 -34.10 -4.96
CA MET A 1 39.14 -32.88 -4.34
C MET A 1 38.39 -32.12 -5.42
N GLY A 2 37.11 -32.45 -5.61
CA GLY A 2 36.25 -31.80 -6.60
C GLY A 2 35.34 -30.79 -5.89
N GLY A 3 35.64 -29.50 -6.05
CA GLY A 3 34.78 -28.43 -5.61
C GLY A 3 33.56 -28.34 -6.52
N ALA A 4 32.38 -28.64 -5.98
CA ALA A 4 31.12 -28.41 -6.67
C ALA A 4 30.91 -26.89 -6.80
N HIS A 5 31.12 -26.36 -8.01
CA HIS A 5 30.50 -25.11 -8.43
C HIS A 5 28.99 -25.31 -8.36
N ARG A 6 28.38 -24.84 -7.27
CA ARG A 6 26.93 -24.68 -7.15
C ARG A 6 26.53 -23.74 -8.28
N GLY A 7 25.74 -24.24 -9.23
CA GLY A 7 25.21 -23.43 -10.32
C GLY A 7 24.47 -22.24 -9.75
N GLU A 8 25.11 -21.07 -9.81
CA GLU A 8 24.42 -19.80 -9.67
C GLU A 8 23.69 -19.61 -10.99
N ASP A 9 22.41 -19.98 -10.99
CA ASP A 9 21.51 -19.74 -12.10
C ASP A 9 21.59 -18.24 -12.48
N PRO A 10 22.09 -17.87 -13.66
CA PRO A 10 22.29 -16.45 -14.02
C PRO A 10 20.97 -15.68 -14.12
N TRP A 11 19.85 -16.39 -14.15
CA TRP A 11 18.49 -15.86 -14.14
C TRP A 11 17.93 -15.62 -12.72
N ALA A 12 18.54 -16.16 -11.66
CA ALA A 12 18.15 -15.88 -10.27
C ALA A 12 18.50 -14.46 -9.82
N ALA A 13 19.41 -13.79 -10.53
CA ALA A 13 19.82 -12.41 -10.28
C ALA A 13 18.90 -11.36 -10.94
N TRP A 14 17.90 -11.77 -11.73
CA TRP A 14 17.04 -10.81 -12.41
C TRP A 14 16.10 -10.13 -11.42
N PRO A 15 16.06 -8.79 -11.41
CA PRO A 15 15.11 -8.07 -10.58
C PRO A 15 13.70 -8.49 -10.99
N SER A 16 12.86 -8.80 -10.00
CA SER A 16 11.47 -9.14 -10.28
C SER A 16 10.78 -7.98 -10.99
N ILE A 17 9.93 -8.28 -11.98
CA ILE A 17 9.11 -7.30 -12.70
C ILE A 17 8.49 -6.22 -11.78
N PRO A 18 7.86 -6.56 -10.63
CA PRO A 18 7.33 -5.54 -9.74
C PRO A 18 8.38 -4.62 -9.11
N ALA A 19 9.61 -5.09 -8.90
CA ALA A 19 10.69 -4.26 -8.39
C ALA A 19 11.12 -3.21 -9.43
N VAL A 20 11.21 -3.61 -10.71
CA VAL A 20 11.53 -2.69 -11.82
C VAL A 20 10.42 -1.66 -11.98
N LEU A 21 9.15 -2.09 -12.03
CA LEU A 21 8.01 -1.19 -12.14
C LEU A 21 7.93 -0.19 -10.99
N ARG A 22 8.19 -0.64 -9.75
CA ARG A 22 8.25 0.25 -8.57
C ARG A 22 9.31 1.33 -8.74
N VAL A 23 10.51 0.97 -9.20
CA VAL A 23 11.62 1.92 -9.36
C VAL A 23 11.32 2.91 -10.49
N MET A 24 10.82 2.43 -11.63
CA MET A 24 10.41 3.28 -12.75
C MET A 24 9.30 4.25 -12.34
N ALA A 25 8.24 3.76 -11.71
CA ALA A 25 7.15 4.59 -11.20
C ALA A 25 7.65 5.59 -10.15
N GLY A 26 8.50 5.14 -9.21
CA GLY A 26 9.07 6.00 -8.18
C GLY A 26 9.84 7.20 -8.78
N TRP A 27 10.75 6.94 -9.71
CA TRP A 27 11.49 7.99 -10.41
C TRP A 27 10.61 8.91 -11.24
N PHE A 28 9.63 8.36 -11.95
CA PHE A 28 8.68 9.14 -12.74
C PHE A 28 7.88 10.12 -11.86
N LEU A 29 7.32 9.64 -10.75
CA LEU A 29 6.55 10.46 -9.81
C LEU A 29 7.41 11.53 -9.13
N VAL A 30 8.64 11.19 -8.73
CA VAL A 30 9.59 12.17 -8.18
C VAL A 30 9.95 13.23 -9.21
N GLY A 31 10.24 12.83 -10.45
CA GLY A 31 10.60 13.74 -11.52
C GLY A 31 9.50 14.74 -11.82
N ILE A 32 8.26 14.27 -12.04
CA ILE A 32 7.10 15.14 -12.31
C ILE A 32 6.80 16.02 -11.11
N GLY A 33 6.73 15.44 -9.90
CA GLY A 33 6.43 16.20 -8.69
C GLY A 33 7.44 17.32 -8.44
N ALA A 34 8.74 17.02 -8.54
CA ALA A 34 9.81 17.99 -8.33
C ALA A 34 9.86 19.06 -9.42
N LEU A 35 9.75 18.68 -10.70
CA LEU A 35 9.80 19.62 -11.82
C LEU A 35 8.62 20.60 -11.76
N ASN A 36 7.41 20.09 -11.55
CA ASN A 36 6.21 20.94 -11.49
C ASN A 36 6.23 21.83 -10.24
N LEU A 37 6.71 21.34 -9.09
CA LEU A 37 6.90 22.20 -7.93
C LEU A 37 7.93 23.30 -8.19
N ALA A 38 9.04 22.99 -8.89
CA ALA A 38 10.07 23.97 -9.21
C ALA A 38 9.55 25.06 -10.17
N VAL A 39 8.75 24.68 -11.18
CA VAL A 39 8.13 25.63 -12.12
C VAL A 39 7.12 26.54 -11.39
N GLU A 40 6.35 26.00 -10.46
CA GLU A 40 5.25 26.75 -9.85
C GLU A 40 5.67 27.68 -8.70
N VAL A 41 6.86 27.50 -8.12
CA VAL A 41 7.44 28.42 -7.12
C VAL A 41 7.51 29.85 -7.66
N ASP A 42 7.68 30.00 -8.98
CA ASP A 42 7.77 31.31 -9.64
C ASP A 42 6.43 31.78 -10.25
N GLY A 43 5.43 30.89 -10.41
CA GLY A 43 4.24 31.11 -11.24
C GLY A 43 2.94 31.52 -10.53
N GLY A 44 2.90 31.41 -9.19
CA GLY A 44 1.70 31.73 -8.39
C GLY A 44 0.79 30.51 -8.19
N LEU A 45 0.88 29.89 -7.01
CA LEU A 45 0.25 28.61 -6.74
C LEU A 45 -1.26 28.69 -6.46
N THR A 46 -2.00 27.75 -7.05
CA THR A 46 -3.28 27.30 -6.48
C THR A 46 -3.00 26.20 -5.44
N GLY A 47 -3.69 26.24 -4.29
CA GLY A 47 -3.45 25.28 -3.20
C GLY A 47 -3.67 23.82 -3.60
N GLN A 48 -4.62 23.53 -4.49
CA GLN A 48 -4.90 22.18 -4.98
C GLN A 48 -3.73 21.62 -5.81
N TYR A 49 -3.16 22.44 -6.69
CA TYR A 49 -2.00 22.05 -7.50
C TYR A 49 -0.79 21.72 -6.61
N LEU A 50 -0.52 22.53 -5.58
CA LEU A 50 0.55 22.26 -4.62
C LEU A 50 0.36 20.90 -3.93
N ILE A 51 -0.83 20.64 -3.39
CA ILE A 51 -1.11 19.41 -2.65
C ILE A 51 -0.95 18.18 -3.55
N PHE A 52 -1.43 18.25 -4.79
CA PHE A 52 -1.29 17.17 -5.76
C PHE A 52 0.17 16.81 -6.03
N HIS A 53 1.02 17.81 -6.31
CA HIS A 53 2.43 17.58 -6.65
C HIS A 53 3.27 17.18 -5.44
N VAL A 54 2.96 17.69 -4.25
CA VAL A 54 3.57 17.22 -3.01
C VAL A 54 3.22 15.75 -2.73
N ALA A 55 1.96 15.35 -2.96
CA ALA A 55 1.54 13.96 -2.80
C ALA A 55 2.25 13.02 -3.80
N LEU A 56 2.36 13.43 -5.07
CA LEU A 56 3.14 12.73 -6.10
C LEU A 56 4.60 12.54 -5.67
N LEU A 57 5.25 13.65 -5.28
CA LEU A 57 6.65 13.63 -4.86
C LEU A 57 6.84 12.70 -3.65
N ALA A 58 6.00 12.81 -2.64
CA ALA A 58 6.06 11.98 -1.45
C ALA A 58 5.80 10.49 -1.77
N GLY A 59 4.83 10.20 -2.62
CA GLY A 59 4.55 8.84 -3.11
C GLY A 59 5.74 8.24 -3.87
N GLY A 60 6.35 9.02 -4.78
CA GLY A 60 7.54 8.61 -5.52
C GLY A 60 8.74 8.34 -4.61
N VAL A 61 9.03 9.25 -3.66
CA VAL A 61 10.09 9.06 -2.66
C VAL A 61 9.85 7.80 -1.83
N LEU A 62 8.62 7.55 -1.41
CA LEU A 62 8.27 6.32 -0.68
C LEU A 62 8.49 5.06 -1.52
N LEU A 63 8.06 5.08 -2.78
CA LEU A 63 8.30 3.95 -3.70
C LEU A 63 9.78 3.67 -3.87
N LEU A 64 10.65 4.68 -3.86
CA LEU A 64 12.10 4.49 -3.96
C LEU A 64 12.71 4.01 -2.63
N ALA A 65 12.37 4.69 -1.52
CA ALA A 65 12.99 4.49 -0.22
C ALA A 65 12.58 3.17 0.48
N ARG A 66 11.35 2.69 0.26
CA ARG A 66 10.84 1.50 0.96
C ARG A 66 10.86 0.27 0.05
N HIS A 67 11.92 -0.53 0.18
CA HIS A 67 12.05 -1.80 -0.55
C HIS A 67 11.07 -2.89 -0.04
N ARG A 68 10.66 -2.85 1.23
CA ARG A 68 9.70 -3.81 1.81
C ARG A 68 8.80 -3.14 2.82
N ILE A 69 7.60 -2.73 2.39
CA ILE A 69 6.50 -2.45 3.30
C ILE A 69 5.79 -3.78 3.53
N ARG A 70 5.62 -4.18 4.79
CA ARG A 70 4.80 -5.33 5.20
C ARG A 70 3.62 -4.81 6.00
N PRO A 71 2.58 -4.26 5.36
CA PRO A 71 1.43 -3.73 6.07
C PRO A 71 0.61 -4.86 6.67
N SER A 72 -0.07 -4.58 7.78
CA SER A 72 -1.14 -5.45 8.25
C SER A 72 -2.32 -5.48 7.25
N ARG A 73 -3.19 -6.50 7.37
CA ARG A 73 -4.44 -6.56 6.61
C ARG A 73 -5.33 -5.33 6.88
N ALA A 74 -5.33 -4.84 8.12
CA ALA A 74 -6.05 -3.63 8.51
C ALA A 74 -5.47 -2.40 7.80
N GLY A 75 -4.14 -2.29 7.70
CA GLY A 75 -3.46 -1.24 6.95
C GLY A 75 -3.91 -1.17 5.49
N TYR A 76 -3.95 -2.32 4.80
CA TYR A 76 -4.44 -2.39 3.42
C TYR A 76 -5.91 -1.98 3.29
N LEU A 77 -6.78 -2.45 4.19
CA LEU A 77 -8.19 -2.10 4.18
C LEU A 77 -8.40 -0.60 4.40
N VAL A 78 -7.74 -0.02 5.40
CA VAL A 78 -7.86 1.42 5.70
C VAL A 78 -7.33 2.26 4.52
N SER A 79 -6.19 1.91 3.94
CA SER A 79 -5.66 2.64 2.78
C SER A 79 -6.57 2.53 1.56
N GLY A 80 -7.16 1.35 1.32
CA GLY A 80 -8.06 1.12 0.19
C GLY A 80 -9.38 1.87 0.36
N LEU A 81 -9.97 1.82 1.56
CA LEU A 81 -11.17 2.59 1.89
C LEU A 81 -10.95 4.09 1.76
N LEU A 82 -9.78 4.60 2.19
CA LEU A 82 -9.46 6.01 2.05
C LEU A 82 -9.34 6.43 0.58
N ALA A 83 -8.68 5.61 -0.25
CA ALA A 83 -8.59 5.89 -1.68
C ALA A 83 -9.98 5.93 -2.34
N LEU A 84 -10.85 4.97 -2.00
CA LEU A 84 -12.23 4.94 -2.52
C LEU A 84 -13.06 6.13 -2.03
N ALA A 85 -12.98 6.46 -0.74
CA ALA A 85 -13.67 7.61 -0.18
C ALA A 85 -13.20 8.92 -0.83
N GLY A 86 -11.90 9.03 -1.09
CA GLY A 86 -11.30 10.14 -1.81
C GLY A 86 -11.80 10.28 -3.25
N MET A 87 -11.84 9.19 -4.00
CA MET A 87 -12.42 9.15 -5.35
C MET A 87 -13.89 9.57 -5.33
N ALA A 88 -14.66 9.16 -4.31
CA ALA A 88 -16.05 9.59 -4.16
C ALA A 88 -16.15 11.10 -3.91
N VAL A 89 -15.25 11.68 -3.10
CA VAL A 89 -15.22 13.14 -2.88
C VAL A 89 -14.89 13.90 -4.16
N ALA A 90 -14.04 13.37 -5.04
CA ALA A 90 -13.72 13.99 -6.33
C ALA A 90 -14.93 14.09 -7.27
N THR A 91 -15.99 13.30 -7.04
CA THR A 91 -17.25 13.41 -7.79
C THR A 91 -18.17 14.52 -7.28
N VAL A 92 -17.89 15.12 -6.12
CA VAL A 92 -18.70 16.19 -5.55
C VAL A 92 -18.34 17.52 -6.24
N PRO A 93 -19.26 18.13 -7.01
CA PRO A 93 -18.98 19.40 -7.66
C PRO A 93 -18.93 20.53 -6.61
N ALA A 94 -17.84 21.30 -6.55
CA ALA A 94 -17.84 22.54 -5.78
C ALA A 94 -18.41 23.68 -6.66
N THR A 95 -19.63 24.11 -6.35
CA THR A 95 -20.32 25.22 -7.03
C THR A 95 -20.09 26.52 -6.28
N THR A 96 -18.83 26.98 -6.15
CA THR A 96 -18.55 28.13 -5.27
C THR A 96 -18.94 29.52 -5.80
N ARG A 97 -19.46 29.69 -7.03
CA ARG A 97 -19.92 31.03 -7.50
C ARG A 97 -21.10 30.91 -8.48
N CYS A 98 -22.31 30.86 -7.93
CA CYS A 98 -23.56 30.64 -8.65
C CYS A 98 -24.01 31.77 -9.61
N CYS A 99 -23.19 32.80 -9.92
CA CYS A 99 -23.74 34.00 -10.58
C CYS A 99 -22.90 34.78 -11.61
N LEU A 100 -21.67 34.44 -12.03
CA LEU A 100 -20.98 35.37 -12.98
C LEU A 100 -19.82 34.84 -13.85
N ALA A 101 -19.89 33.60 -14.32
CA ALA A 101 -19.04 33.20 -15.45
C ALA A 101 -19.82 32.28 -16.37
N ASP A 102 -19.88 32.63 -17.66
CA ASP A 102 -20.50 31.84 -18.73
C ASP A 102 -19.97 30.40 -18.82
N HIS A 103 -18.91 30.06 -18.07
CA HIS A 103 -18.44 28.70 -17.85
C HIS A 103 -18.32 28.47 -16.33
N PRO A 104 -19.20 27.67 -15.69
CA PRO A 104 -19.01 27.29 -14.30
C PRO A 104 -17.66 26.58 -14.20
N GLN A 105 -16.67 27.22 -13.58
CA GLN A 105 -15.41 26.55 -13.22
C GLN A 105 -15.75 25.47 -12.21
N ARG A 106 -16.01 24.25 -12.71
CA ARG A 106 -16.20 23.05 -11.92
C ARG A 106 -14.86 22.78 -11.24
N ARG A 107 -14.80 22.92 -9.92
CA ARG A 107 -13.62 22.60 -9.13
C ARG A 107 -13.97 21.40 -8.24
N GLY A 108 -13.50 20.22 -8.60
CA GLY A 108 -13.46 19.04 -7.73
C GLY A 108 -12.12 18.97 -7.01
N TYR A 109 -11.96 18.08 -6.03
CA TYR A 109 -10.66 17.84 -5.38
C TYR A 109 -10.16 16.41 -5.66
N PRO A 110 -8.91 16.22 -6.13
CA PRO A 110 -8.00 17.26 -6.63
C PRO A 110 -8.44 17.78 -8.01
N PHE A 111 -9.09 16.96 -8.84
CA PHE A 111 -9.71 17.36 -10.09
C PHE A 111 -11.14 16.77 -10.22
N PRO A 112 -12.09 17.45 -10.87
CA PRO A 112 -13.40 16.86 -11.15
C PRO A 112 -13.34 16.01 -12.41
N PHE A 113 -13.33 14.68 -12.28
CA PHE A 113 -13.38 13.77 -13.43
C PHE A 113 -14.80 13.51 -13.96
N LEU A 114 -15.82 13.77 -13.14
CA LEU A 114 -17.22 13.49 -13.46
C LEU A 114 -17.99 14.80 -13.61
N GLY A 115 -18.37 15.11 -14.85
CA GLY A 115 -19.16 16.29 -15.17
C GLY A 115 -20.65 16.05 -14.90
N THR A 116 -21.34 17.07 -14.38
CA THR A 116 -22.80 17.09 -14.21
C THR A 116 -23.37 18.40 -14.78
N GLY A 117 -23.56 18.45 -16.09
CA GLY A 117 -24.19 19.52 -16.87
C GLY A 117 -23.80 19.37 -18.34
N ASP A 118 -24.77 19.54 -19.23
CA ASP A 118 -24.92 18.94 -20.58
C ASP A 118 -24.93 17.39 -20.63
N GLY A 119 -24.60 16.72 -19.52
CA GLY A 119 -24.72 15.27 -19.36
C GLY A 119 -23.82 14.74 -18.26
N VAL A 120 -23.81 13.42 -18.07
CA VAL A 120 -22.78 12.71 -17.30
C VAL A 120 -21.65 12.35 -18.27
N HIS A 121 -20.54 13.08 -18.20
CA HIS A 121 -19.35 12.83 -18.99
C HIS A 121 -18.17 12.57 -18.07
N VAL A 122 -17.34 11.58 -18.42
CA VAL A 122 -16.11 11.24 -17.70
C VAL A 122 -14.95 11.79 -18.49
N ASP A 123 -14.21 12.71 -17.87
CA ASP A 123 -12.93 13.18 -18.41
C ASP A 123 -11.83 12.16 -18.02
N PRO A 124 -11.25 11.42 -19.00
CA PRO A 124 -10.29 10.37 -18.71
C PRO A 124 -8.96 10.93 -18.17
N GLU A 125 -8.59 12.17 -18.51
CA GLU A 125 -7.35 12.78 -18.06
C GLU A 125 -7.42 13.12 -16.57
N TYR A 126 -8.52 13.76 -16.15
CA TYR A 126 -8.76 14.04 -14.73
C TYR A 126 -8.99 12.76 -13.92
N LEU A 127 -9.67 11.76 -14.48
CA LEU A 127 -9.82 10.46 -13.82
C LEU A 127 -8.45 9.80 -13.57
N ALA A 128 -7.57 9.80 -14.58
CA ALA A 128 -6.24 9.25 -14.44
C ALA A 128 -5.41 9.99 -13.39
N ALA A 129 -5.47 11.33 -13.39
CA ALA A 129 -4.80 12.16 -12.39
C ALA A 129 -5.29 11.85 -10.97
N ASP A 130 -6.61 11.77 -10.77
CA ASP A 130 -7.21 11.43 -9.47
C ASP A 130 -6.80 10.04 -9.00
N LEU A 131 -6.81 9.03 -9.89
CA LEU A 131 -6.38 7.68 -9.56
C LEU A 131 -4.91 7.65 -9.07
N VAL A 132 -4.02 8.38 -9.76
CA VAL A 132 -2.62 8.49 -9.36
C VAL A 132 -2.48 9.19 -8.02
N PHE A 133 -3.21 10.29 -7.81
CA PHE A 133 -3.20 11.01 -6.53
C PHE A 133 -3.66 10.12 -5.37
N TRP A 134 -4.81 9.46 -5.50
CA TRP A 134 -5.37 8.63 -4.46
C TRP A 134 -4.55 7.35 -4.22
N ALA A 135 -3.88 6.82 -5.24
CA ALA A 135 -2.89 5.76 -5.07
C ALA A 135 -1.69 6.23 -4.22
N CYS A 136 -1.17 7.43 -4.48
CA CYS A 136 -0.08 8.02 -3.69
C CYS A 136 -0.52 8.33 -2.24
N ALA A 137 -1.72 8.89 -2.06
CA ALA A 137 -2.29 9.14 -0.74
C ALA A 137 -2.50 7.84 0.05
N GLY A 138 -3.04 6.80 -0.60
CA GLY A 138 -3.18 5.47 -0.02
C GLY A 138 -1.84 4.87 0.41
N LEU A 139 -0.80 4.99 -0.44
CA LEU A 139 0.56 4.55 -0.11
C LEU A 139 1.15 5.30 1.10
N LEU A 140 0.92 6.60 1.20
CA LEU A 140 1.35 7.42 2.35
C LEU A 140 0.69 6.91 3.63
N VAL A 141 -0.64 6.73 3.62
CA VAL A 141 -1.38 6.23 4.78
C VAL A 141 -0.95 4.82 5.15
N LEU A 142 -0.80 3.92 4.18
CA LEU A 142 -0.31 2.57 4.40
C LEU A 142 1.07 2.58 5.08
N THR A 143 1.96 3.47 4.63
CA THR A 143 3.30 3.62 5.21
C THR A 143 3.23 4.14 6.64
N VAL A 144 2.41 5.17 6.91
CA VAL A 144 2.21 5.74 8.24
C VAL A 144 1.65 4.68 9.20
N LEU A 145 0.60 3.95 8.80
CA LEU A 145 0.03 2.87 9.60
C LEU A 145 1.06 1.78 9.89
N THR A 146 1.84 1.37 8.89
CA THR A 146 2.91 0.38 9.09
C THR A 146 3.95 0.88 10.11
N VAL A 147 4.31 2.17 10.06
CA VAL A 147 5.25 2.76 11.03
C VAL A 147 4.64 2.83 12.42
N ILE A 148 3.36 3.21 12.54
CA ILE A 148 2.66 3.25 13.82
C ILE A 148 2.60 1.84 14.42
N GLU A 149 2.20 0.84 13.65
CA GLU A 149 2.16 -0.57 14.09
C GLU A 149 3.52 -1.06 14.56
N GLN A 150 4.60 -0.68 13.87
CA GLN A 150 5.98 -1.03 14.28
C GLN A 150 6.43 -0.33 15.57
N ARG A 151 5.85 0.82 15.90
CA ARG A 151 6.23 1.64 17.07
C ARG A 151 5.34 1.37 18.27
N LEU A 152 4.14 0.84 18.06
CA LEU A 152 3.28 0.40 19.14
C LEU A 152 3.97 -0.75 19.86
N PRO A 153 4.29 -0.62 21.17
CA PRO A 153 4.83 -1.72 21.93
C PRO A 153 3.81 -2.85 21.84
N GLU A 154 4.27 -3.99 21.35
CA GLU A 154 3.51 -5.21 21.21
C GLU A 154 2.75 -5.42 22.53
N ARG A 155 1.42 -5.19 22.53
CA ARG A 155 0.57 -5.46 23.68
C ARG A 155 0.48 -6.98 23.76
N ARG A 156 1.58 -7.60 24.18
CA ARG A 156 1.63 -8.95 24.71
C ARG A 156 0.76 -8.92 25.94
N THR A 157 -0.56 -9.06 25.76
CA THR A 157 -1.28 -9.89 26.70
C THR A 157 -0.61 -11.25 26.57
N PRO A 158 0.21 -11.68 27.53
CA PRO A 158 0.73 -13.03 27.50
C PRO A 158 -0.49 -13.93 27.35
N VAL A 159 -0.58 -14.61 26.21
CA VAL A 159 -1.50 -15.74 26.10
C VAL A 159 -0.93 -16.72 27.10
N ASP A 160 -1.59 -16.86 28.25
CA ASP A 160 -1.20 -17.82 29.27
C ASP A 160 -1.45 -19.23 28.72
N LEU A 161 -0.45 -19.72 27.98
CA LEU A 161 -0.41 -21.08 27.44
C LEU A 161 -0.34 -22.11 28.57
N GLY A 162 0.02 -21.70 29.81
CA GLY A 162 0.04 -22.56 30.99
C GLY A 162 -1.35 -23.07 31.36
N ALA A 163 -2.39 -22.27 31.13
CA ALA A 163 -3.77 -22.72 31.30
C ALA A 163 -4.24 -23.65 30.16
N TYR A 164 -3.65 -23.54 28.97
CA TYR A 164 -4.08 -24.29 27.78
C TYR A 164 -3.45 -25.69 27.70
N THR A 165 -2.17 -25.84 28.08
CA THR A 165 -1.51 -27.15 28.15
C THR A 165 -2.03 -28.03 29.28
N GLY A 166 -2.52 -27.43 30.38
CA GLY A 166 -3.07 -28.17 31.52
C GLY A 166 -4.49 -28.72 31.32
N ARG A 167 -5.29 -28.18 30.38
CA ARG A 167 -6.73 -28.50 30.28
C ARG A 167 -7.12 -29.37 29.08
N HIS A 168 -6.24 -29.51 28.09
CA HIS A 168 -6.50 -30.28 26.85
C HIS A 168 -5.48 -31.38 26.57
N ALA A 169 -4.53 -31.64 27.47
CA ALA A 169 -3.86 -32.94 27.51
C ALA A 169 -4.87 -33.97 28.03
N GLU A 170 -5.81 -34.40 27.18
CA GLU A 170 -6.73 -35.48 27.52
C GLU A 170 -5.91 -36.73 27.89
N PRO A 171 -6.08 -37.29 29.10
CA PRO A 171 -5.40 -38.52 29.52
C PRO A 171 -5.72 -39.73 28.65
N ARG A 172 -6.72 -39.63 27.76
CA ARG A 172 -7.20 -40.72 26.92
C ARG A 172 -6.30 -41.04 25.73
N ALA A 173 -5.45 -40.14 25.27
CA ALA A 173 -4.51 -40.44 24.18
C ALA A 173 -3.35 -41.37 24.64
N MET A 174 -2.93 -41.26 25.90
CA MET A 174 -1.93 -42.16 26.51
C MET A 174 -2.54 -43.48 27.02
N ALA A 175 -3.85 -43.50 27.32
CA ALA A 175 -4.54 -44.70 27.79
C ALA A 175 -4.91 -45.70 26.68
N ALA A 176 -4.77 -45.34 25.41
CA ALA A 176 -5.13 -46.18 24.27
C ALA A 176 -3.98 -47.05 23.70
N THR A 177 -2.79 -47.01 24.30
CA THR A 177 -1.66 -47.87 23.88
C THR A 177 -1.13 -48.68 25.07
N GLY A 178 -1.93 -49.66 25.49
CA GLY A 178 -1.56 -50.62 26.54
C GLY A 178 -0.53 -51.68 26.11
N ASP A 179 0.01 -51.65 24.88
CA ASP A 179 0.88 -52.72 24.40
C ASP A 179 1.77 -52.30 23.22
N ARG A 180 2.89 -51.60 23.48
CA ARG A 180 4.00 -51.44 22.51
C ARG A 180 5.38 -51.23 23.17
N SER A 181 5.66 -51.94 24.27
CA SER A 181 7.03 -52.03 24.80
C SER A 181 7.87 -53.15 24.15
N GLY A 182 7.36 -53.80 23.09
CA GLY A 182 7.99 -54.97 22.47
C GLY A 182 8.41 -54.84 20.99
N GLU A 183 8.15 -53.73 20.30
CA GLU A 183 8.55 -53.59 18.88
C GLU A 183 9.97 -53.00 18.77
N ASN A 184 10.95 -53.86 19.08
CA ASN A 184 12.36 -53.64 18.74
C ASN A 184 12.53 -53.82 17.21
N VAL A 185 12.25 -52.77 16.46
CA VAL A 185 12.55 -52.70 15.03
C VAL A 185 14.03 -52.35 14.83
N GLY A 186 14.81 -53.36 14.44
CA GLY A 186 15.94 -53.17 13.54
C GLY A 186 17.32 -53.41 14.14
N GLY A 187 17.71 -54.68 14.25
CA GLY A 187 19.12 -55.07 14.27
C GLY A 187 19.69 -55.20 12.85
N LEU A 188 20.89 -54.62 12.69
CA LEU A 188 22.05 -55.02 11.85
C LEU A 188 21.98 -54.82 10.32
N PRO A 189 23.15 -54.62 9.63
CA PRO A 189 24.54 -54.83 10.07
C PRO A 189 25.34 -53.59 10.50
#